data_AF-X1MHB8-F1
#
_entry.id   AF-X1MHB8-F1
#
_cell.length_a   1.000
_cell.length_b   1.000
_cell.length_c   1.000
_cell.angle_alpha   90.00
_cell.angle_beta   90.00
_cell.angle_gamma   90.00
#
_symmetry.space_group_name_H-M   'P 1'
#
loop_
_entity.id
_entity.type
_entity.pdbx_description
1 polymer ?
#
loop_
_entity_poly.entity_id
_entity_poly.type
_entity_poly.pdbx_seq_one_letter_code
_entity_poly.pdbx_strand_id
1 'polypeptide(L)'
;MKVILINNQSKIKLDLDLIREVAAYISDKFDKDLKSELNIVFSEGKEIRKLNKKYRKIDRETDVLSFSYISDKDKIGPGASSYTVGEIIICPEV
;
A
#
# COMPACT_ATOMS: atom_id res chain seq x y z
N MET A 1 4.12 12.66 2.48
CA MET A 1 4.35 11.20 2.48
C MET A 1 5.07 10.73 1.21
N LYS A 2 6.03 9.83 1.31
CA LYS A 2 6.70 9.19 0.16
C LYS A 2 5.97 7.88 -0.18
N VAL A 3 5.74 7.62 -1.47
CA VAL A 3 5.06 6.39 -1.91
C VAL A 3 6.05 5.45 -2.60
N ILE A 4 6.07 4.19 -2.17
CA ILE A 4 6.87 3.13 -2.74
C ILE A 4 5.95 2.20 -3.53
N LEU A 5 6.26 1.98 -4.82
CA LEU A 5 5.52 1.06 -5.68
C LEU A 5 6.30 -0.25 -5.79
N ILE A 6 5.63 -1.37 -5.50
CA ILE A 6 6.20 -2.72 -5.55
C ILE A 6 5.33 -3.56 -6.47
N ASN A 7 5.85 -3.99 -7.62
CA ASN A 7 5.10 -4.80 -8.56
C ASN A 7 5.50 -6.29 -8.46
N ASN A 8 4.73 -7.07 -7.72
CA ASN A 8 4.95 -8.51 -7.50
C ASN A 8 4.04 -9.40 -8.36
N GLN A 9 3.40 -8.84 -9.38
CA GLN A 9 2.61 -9.57 -10.36
C GLN A 9 3.20 -9.37 -11.76
N SER A 10 2.90 -10.28 -12.67
CA SER A 10 3.41 -10.26 -14.05
C SER A 10 2.33 -10.34 -15.14
N LYS A 11 1.06 -10.37 -14.75
CA LYS A 11 -0.06 -10.65 -15.65
C LYS A 11 -0.65 -9.40 -16.29
N ILE A 12 -0.64 -8.28 -15.59
CA ILE A 12 -1.17 -7.01 -16.07
C ILE A 12 -0.02 -6.01 -16.21
N LYS A 13 0.11 -5.40 -17.38
CA LYS A 13 1.06 -4.32 -17.61
C LYS A 13 0.52 -3.05 -16.95
N LEU A 14 1.28 -2.52 -15.99
CA LEU A 14 0.93 -1.31 -15.26
C LEU A 14 1.74 -0.12 -15.77
N ASP A 15 1.08 1.04 -15.86
CA ASP A 15 1.76 2.31 -16.04
C ASP A 15 2.20 2.83 -14.66
N LEU A 16 3.41 2.42 -14.25
CA LEU A 16 3.95 2.77 -12.94
C LEU A 16 4.28 4.26 -12.82
N ASP A 17 4.45 4.98 -13.94
CA ASP A 17 4.74 6.40 -13.92
C ASP A 17 3.46 7.19 -13.66
N LEU A 18 2.37 6.88 -14.36
CA LEU A 18 1.06 7.45 -14.06
C LEU A 18 0.63 7.17 -12.62
N ILE A 19 0.79 5.93 -12.14
CA ILE A 19 0.45 5.56 -10.76
C ILE A 19 1.29 6.37 -9.76
N ARG A 20 2.58 6.58 -10.05
CA ARG A 20 3.46 7.38 -9.19
C ARG A 20 3.04 8.84 -9.15
N GLU A 21 2.65 9.42 -10.29
CA GLU A 21 2.13 10.79 -10.37
C GLU A 21 0.83 10.96 -9.56
N VAL A 22 -0.12 10.05 -9.74
CA VAL A 22 -1.39 10.06 -8.99
C VAL A 22 -1.13 9.92 -7.49
N ALA A 23 -0.27 8.98 -7.10
CA ALA A 23 0.07 8.76 -5.70
C ALA A 23 0.78 9.97 -5.06
N ALA A 24 1.67 10.63 -5.81
CA ALA A 24 2.32 11.86 -5.37
C ALA A 24 1.30 13.01 -5.21
N TYR A 25 0.35 13.16 -6.15
CA TYR A 25 -0.71 14.15 -6.05
C TYR A 25 -1.61 13.93 -4.82
N ILE A 26 -2.04 12.69 -4.58
CA ILE A 26 -2.86 12.37 -3.40
C ILE A 26 -2.06 12.62 -2.12
N SER A 27 -0.80 12.20 -2.07
CA SER A 27 0.09 12.43 -0.93
C SER A 27 0.19 13.92 -0.59
N ASP A 28 0.45 14.79 -1.58
CA ASP A 28 0.54 16.24 -1.39
C ASP A 28 -0.76 16.86 -0.82
N LYS A 29 -1.92 16.32 -1.21
CA LYS A 29 -3.23 16.81 -0.76
C LYS A 29 -3.60 16.38 0.65
N PHE A 30 -3.26 15.16 1.04
CA PHE A 30 -3.81 14.52 2.24
C PHE A 30 -2.80 14.32 3.38
N ASP A 31 -1.48 14.26 3.11
CA ASP A 31 -0.48 14.05 4.16
C ASP A 31 0.79 14.90 3.95
N LYS A 32 1.03 15.82 4.90
CA LYS A 32 2.18 16.72 4.89
C LYS A 32 3.40 16.15 5.63
N ASP A 33 3.31 14.98 6.24
CA ASP A 33 4.49 14.38 6.85
C ASP A 33 5.44 13.87 5.75
N LEU A 34 6.56 14.56 5.57
CA LEU A 34 7.60 14.18 4.60
C LEU A 34 8.41 12.95 5.05
N LYS A 35 8.27 12.54 6.31
CA LYS A 35 8.95 11.38 6.88
C LYS A 35 8.12 10.09 6.78
N SER A 36 6.83 10.19 6.49
CA SER A 36 5.97 9.02 6.32
C SER A 36 6.19 8.35 4.96
N GLU A 37 6.21 7.02 4.94
CA GLU A 37 6.28 6.19 3.74
C GLU A 37 5.07 5.26 3.63
N LEU A 38 4.49 5.11 2.44
CA LEU A 38 3.39 4.18 2.15
C LEU A 38 3.79 3.22 1.03
N ASN A 39 3.60 1.93 1.26
CA ASN A 39 3.83 0.91 0.23
C ASN A 39 2.54 0.64 -0.55
N ILE A 40 2.62 0.64 -1.88
CA ILE A 40 1.57 0.11 -2.76
C ILE A 40 2.14 -1.13 -3.45
N VAL A 41 1.56 -2.28 -3.16
CA VAL A 41 2.00 -3.59 -3.63
C VAL A 41 0.99 -4.13 -4.64
N PHE A 42 1.44 -4.39 -5.86
CA PHE A 42 0.63 -5.09 -6.86
C PHE A 42 0.86 -6.59 -6.74
N SER A 43 -0.22 -7.35 -6.55
CA SER A 43 -0.18 -8.78 -6.25
C SER A 43 -1.12 -9.58 -7.16
N GLU A 44 -0.85 -10.87 -7.29
CA GLU A 44 -1.73 -11.79 -8.04
C GLU A 44 -2.94 -12.22 -7.20
N GLY A 45 -4.02 -12.62 -7.88
CA GLY A 45 -5.27 -13.05 -7.24
C GLY A 45 -5.08 -14.10 -6.15
N LYS A 46 -4.24 -15.12 -6.40
CA LYS A 46 -3.95 -16.18 -5.43
C LYS A 46 -3.38 -15.65 -4.11
N GLU A 47 -2.53 -14.63 -4.15
CA GLU A 47 -1.90 -14.10 -2.96
C GLU A 47 -2.84 -13.17 -2.20
N ILE A 48 -3.55 -12.27 -2.90
CA ILE A 48 -4.53 -11.39 -2.23
C ILE A 48 -5.68 -12.19 -1.61
N ARG A 49 -6.11 -13.30 -2.23
CA ARG A 49 -7.10 -14.23 -1.65
C ARG A 49 -6.61 -14.85 -0.34
N LYS A 50 -5.35 -15.31 -0.28
CA LYS A 50 -4.78 -15.85 0.98
C LYS A 50 -4.78 -14.78 2.07
N LEU A 51 -4.41 -13.55 1.74
CA LEU A 51 -4.39 -12.43 2.69
C LEU A 51 -5.81 -12.06 3.14
N ASN A 52 -6.77 -12.00 2.22
CA ASN A 52 -8.17 -11.70 2.52
C ASN A 52 -8.77 -12.77 3.46
N LYS A 53 -8.48 -14.06 3.19
CA LYS A 53 -8.87 -15.16 4.07
C LYS A 53 -8.22 -15.05 5.44
N LYS A 54 -6.91 -14.77 5.50
CA LYS A 54 -6.15 -14.71 6.76
C LYS A 54 -6.60 -13.57 7.65
N TYR A 55 -6.68 -12.36 7.10
CA TYR A 55 -6.85 -11.11 7.86
C TYR A 55 -8.30 -10.60 7.90
N ARG A 56 -9.13 -10.89 6.89
CA ARG A 56 -10.55 -10.47 6.86
C ARG A 56 -11.54 -11.62 7.02
N LYS A 57 -11.07 -12.87 7.07
CA LYS A 57 -11.89 -14.10 7.14
C LYS A 57 -12.81 -14.29 5.92
N ILE A 58 -12.39 -13.76 4.78
CA ILE A 58 -13.13 -13.83 3.51
C ILE A 58 -12.28 -14.62 2.49
N ASP A 59 -12.71 -15.84 2.14
CA ASP A 59 -12.00 -16.73 1.21
C ASP A 59 -12.37 -16.44 -0.26
N ARG A 60 -12.16 -15.20 -0.69
CA ARG A 60 -12.24 -14.76 -2.10
C ARG A 60 -11.17 -13.74 -2.42
N GLU A 61 -10.88 -13.60 -3.70
CA GLU A 61 -10.11 -12.48 -4.22
C GLU A 61 -10.84 -11.16 -3.95
N THR A 62 -10.08 -10.07 -3.93
CA THR A 62 -10.58 -8.70 -3.80
C THR A 62 -9.63 -7.80 -4.57
N ASP A 63 -10.14 -6.67 -5.04
CA ASP A 63 -9.40 -5.61 -5.71
C ASP A 63 -8.30 -5.00 -4.83
N VAL A 64 -8.61 -4.75 -3.54
CA VAL A 64 -7.70 -4.05 -2.63
C VAL A 64 -7.79 -4.55 -1.18
N LEU A 65 -6.64 -4.59 -0.51
CA LEU A 65 -6.52 -4.69 0.95
C LEU A 65 -5.61 -3.58 1.48
N SER A 66 -5.98 -2.99 2.61
CA SER A 66 -5.15 -2.02 3.33
C SER A 66 -4.74 -2.55 4.71
N PHE A 67 -3.48 -2.32 5.07
CA PHE A 67 -2.89 -2.68 6.35
C PHE A 67 -2.20 -1.45 6.94
N SER A 68 -2.67 -0.97 8.09
CA SER A 68 -1.99 0.10 8.83
C SER A 68 -0.99 -0.51 9.81
N TYR A 69 0.22 0.04 9.83
CA TYR A 69 1.27 -0.33 10.81
C TYR A 69 1.32 0.61 12.00
N ILE A 70 0.65 1.75 11.87
CA ILE A 70 0.59 2.79 12.87
C ILE A 70 -0.85 2.92 13.35
N SER A 71 -1.00 3.05 14.65
CA SER A 71 -2.22 3.38 15.36
C SER A 71 -2.09 4.78 15.95
N ASP A 72 -3.22 5.40 16.31
CA ASP A 72 -3.26 6.73 16.96
C ASP A 72 -2.44 6.82 18.27
N LYS A 73 -1.97 5.69 18.79
CA LYS A 73 -1.22 5.57 20.05
C LYS A 73 0.29 5.43 19.84
N ASP A 74 0.75 5.24 18.61
CA ASP A 74 2.16 5.00 18.33
C ASP A 74 2.96 6.30 18.39
N LYS A 75 3.88 6.37 19.35
CA LYS A 75 4.84 7.48 19.45
C LYS A 75 5.98 7.17 18.49
N ILE A 76 6.03 7.87 17.35
CA ILE A 76 7.18 7.82 16.45
C ILE A 76 8.40 8.31 17.26
N GLY A 77 9.38 7.41 17.43
CA GLY A 77 10.54 7.67 18.26
C GLY A 77 11.29 8.93 17.79
N PRO A 78 11.72 9.82 18.71
CA PRO A 78 12.51 10.98 18.34
C PRO A 78 13.84 10.50 17.75
N GLY A 79 14.00 10.66 16.42
CA GLY A 79 15.20 10.24 15.69
C GLY A 79 14.94 9.40 14.44
N ALA A 80 13.72 8.94 14.19
CA ALA A 80 13.40 8.26 12.93
C ALA A 80 13.52 9.24 11.74
N SER A 81 14.36 8.88 10.76
CA SER A 81 14.54 9.64 9.52
C SER A 81 13.36 9.49 8.57
N SER A 82 12.70 8.32 8.61
CA SER A 82 11.43 8.01 7.94
C SER A 82 10.75 6.84 8.66
N TYR A 83 9.46 6.65 8.42
CA TYR A 83 8.69 5.53 8.97
C TYR A 83 7.60 5.09 8.01
N THR A 84 7.32 3.78 7.93
CA THR A 84 6.27 3.25 7.07
C THR A 84 4.92 3.26 7.78
N VAL A 85 3.92 3.94 7.21
CA VAL A 85 2.55 4.03 7.78
C VAL A 85 1.76 2.74 7.59
N GLY A 86 2.07 1.99 6.55
CA GLY A 86 1.34 0.79 6.18
C GLY A 86 1.53 0.42 4.72
N GLU A 87 0.61 -0.43 4.26
CA GLU A 87 0.64 -1.00 2.91
C GLU A 87 -0.77 -1.08 2.31
N ILE A 88 -0.86 -0.81 1.03
CA ILE A 88 -2.03 -1.07 0.19
C ILE A 88 -1.64 -2.15 -0.79
N ILE A 89 -2.35 -3.28 -0.77
CA ILE A 89 -2.15 -4.39 -1.68
C ILE A 89 -3.28 -4.38 -2.70
N ILE A 90 -2.95 -4.26 -3.97
CA ILE A 90 -3.90 -4.16 -5.08
C ILE A 90 -3.73 -5.39 -5.97
N CYS A 91 -4.83 -6.01 -6.37
CA CYS A 91 -4.83 -7.05 -7.40
C CYS A 91 -5.44 -6.51 -8.70
N PRO A 92 -4.63 -6.20 -9.73
CA PRO A 92 -5.14 -5.59 -10.97
C PRO A 92 -6.02 -6.52 -11.83
N GLU A 93 -6.09 -7.80 -11.51
CA GLU A 93 -6.86 -8.80 -12.27
C GLU A 93 -8.35 -8.87 -11.87
N VAL A 94 -8.70 -8.32 -10.70
CA VAL A 94 -10.04 -8.38 -10.09
C VAL A 94 -10.81 -7.12 -10.42
#